data_AF-A0A1Y6MB90-F1
#
_entry.id   AF-A0A1Y6MB90-F1
#
_cell.length_a   1.000
_cell.length_b   1.000
_cell.length_c   1.000
_cell.angle_alpha   90.00
_cell.angle_beta   90.00
_cell.angle_gamma   90.00
#
_symmetry.space_group_name_H-M   'P 1'
#
loop_
_entity.id
_entity.type
_entity.pdbx_description
1 polymer ?
#
loop_
_entity_poly.entity_id
_entity_poly.type
_entity_poly.pdbx_seq_one_letter_code
_entity_poly.pdbx_strand_id
1 'polypeptide(L)' 'MANIEITEQERGRYEWWAFLFIIILLFPLLSIALVSGYGFTIWALQVFIFGPPGHG' A
#
# COMPACT_ATOMS: atom_id res chain seq x y z
N MET A 1 27.06 12.75 -25.81
CA MET A 1 25.97 12.29 -24.93
C MET A 1 24.99 11.55 -25.82
N ALA A 2 24.82 10.23 -25.65
CA ALA A 2 23.88 9.47 -26.46
C ALA A 2 22.45 9.94 -26.12
N ASN A 3 21.72 10.43 -27.14
CA ASN A 3 20.29 10.68 -27.02
C ASN A 3 19.60 9.31 -27.07
N ILE A 4 19.09 8.88 -25.92
CA ILE A 4 18.42 7.59 -25.77
C ILE A 4 16.99 7.81 -26.26
N GLU A 5 16.74 7.56 -27.54
CA GLU A 5 15.37 7.52 -28.06
C GLU A 5 14.69 6.26 -27.55
N ILE A 6 13.91 6.40 -26.48
CA ILE A 6 13.06 5.33 -25.98
C ILE A 6 12.00 5.06 -27.04
N THR A 7 12.06 3.90 -27.68
CA THR A 7 11.06 3.51 -28.67
C THR A 7 9.69 3.32 -28.01
N GLU A 8 8.58 3.57 -28.72
CA GLU A 8 7.22 3.42 -28.17
C GLU A 8 6.97 2.02 -27.59
N GLN A 9 7.57 0.99 -28.20
CA GLN A 9 7.49 -0.38 -27.72
C GLN A 9 8.10 -0.56 -26.32
N GLU A 10 9.17 0.17 -26.00
CA GLU A 10 9.78 0.12 -24.66
C GLU A 10 8.94 0.86 -23.62
N ARG A 11 8.31 1.99 -23.99
CA ARG A 11 7.39 2.72 -23.10
C ARG A 11 6.23 1.85 -22.63
N GLY A 12 5.52 1.20 -23.55
CA GLY A 12 4.38 0.34 -23.21
C GLY A 12 4.75 -0.81 -22.29
N ARG A 13 5.96 -1.36 -22.43
CA ARG A 13 6.49 -2.38 -21.50
C ARG A 13 6.64 -1.82 -20.09
N TYR A 14 7.27 -0.65 -19.93
CA TYR A 14 7.45 -0.03 -18.62
C TYR A 14 6.14 0.35 -17.94
N GLU A 15 5.15 0.84 -18.70
CA GLU A 15 3.81 1.16 -18.18
C GLU A 15 3.11 -0.08 -17.63
N TRP A 16 3.19 -1.21 -18.34
CA TRP A 16 2.59 -2.47 -17.88
C TRP A 16 3.26 -3.01 -16.62
N TRP A 17 4.59 -2.94 -16.52
CA TRP A 17 5.31 -3.31 -15.30
C TRP A 17 4.99 -2.38 -14.12
N ALA A 18 4.87 -1.07 -14.37
CA ALA A 18 4.47 -0.11 -13.34
C ALA A 18 3.05 -0.39 -12.84
N PHE A 19 2.12 -0.70 -13.75
CA PHE A 19 0.74 -1.07 -13.41
C PHE A 19 0.69 -2.32 -12.53
N LEU A 20 1.42 -3.38 -12.90
CA LEU A 20 1.51 -4.60 -12.09
C LEU A 20 2.14 -4.35 -10.71
N PHE A 21 3.21 -3.55 -10.67
CA PHE A 21 3.85 -3.17 -9.41
C PHE A 21 2.87 -2.45 -8.49
N ILE A 22 2.09 -1.51 -9.03
CA ILE A 22 1.10 -0.76 -8.25
C ILE A 22 0.04 -1.71 -7.67
N ILE A 23 -0.50 -2.62 -8.47
CA ILE A 23 -1.60 -3.49 -8.04
C ILE A 23 -1.14 -4.60 -7.10
N ILE A 24 0.03 -5.20 -7.32
CA ILE A 24 0.48 -6.39 -6.59
C ILE A 24 1.32 -6.00 -5.37
N LEU A 25 2.04 -4.88 -5.41
CA LEU A 25 2.90 -4.43 -4.33
C LEU A 25 2.35 -3.20 -3.62
N LEU A 26 2.16 -2.10 -4.35
CA LEU A 26 1.84 -0.81 -3.71
C LEU A 26 0.51 -0.84 -2.95
N PHE A 27 -0.59 -1.18 -3.62
CA PHE A 27 -1.92 -1.22 -3.00
C PHE A 27 -2.04 -2.26 -1.87
N PRO A 28 -1.48 -3.48 -2.00
CA PRO A 28 -1.52 -4.46 -0.92
C PRO A 28 -0.71 -4.05 0.31
N LEU A 29 0.51 -3.54 0.13
CA LEU A 29 1.30 -3.02 1.26
C LEU A 29 0.59 -1.85 1.94
N LEU A 30 0.04 -0.93 1.14
CA LEU A 30 -0.69 0.21 1.66
C LEU A 30 -1.95 -0.22 2.43
N SER A 31 -2.69 -1.21 1.92
CA SER A 31 -3.84 -1.79 2.62
C SER A 31 -3.45 -2.38 3.97
N ILE A 32 -2.37 -3.17 4.03
CA ILE A 32 -1.89 -3.76 5.30
C ILE A 32 -1.52 -2.63 6.27
N ALA A 33 -0.73 -1.66 5.84
CA ALA A 33 -0.31 -0.56 6.71
C ALA A 33 -1.51 0.22 7.27
N LEU A 34 -2.50 0.55 6.43
CA LEU A 34 -3.67 1.32 6.83
C LEU A 34 -4.65 0.51 7.68
N VAL A 35 -5.05 -0.69 7.24
CA VAL A 35 -6.05 -1.52 7.95
C VAL A 35 -5.47 -2.06 9.25
N SER A 36 -4.25 -2.62 9.22
CA SER A 36 -3.60 -3.11 10.44
C SER A 36 -3.22 -1.96 11.35
N GLY A 37 -2.71 -0.85 10.83
CA GLY A 37 -2.41 0.34 11.63
C GLY A 37 -3.64 0.90 12.31
N TYR A 38 -4.75 1.03 11.59
CA TYR A 38 -6.02 1.51 12.15
C TYR A 38 -6.59 0.54 13.19
N GLY A 39 -6.69 -0.75 12.86
CA GLY A 39 -7.17 -1.78 13.77
C GLY A 39 -6.31 -1.87 15.05
N PHE A 40 -4.99 -1.82 14.90
CA PHE A 40 -4.05 -1.79 16.01
C PHE A 40 -4.19 -0.52 16.85
N THR A 41 -4.40 0.64 16.22
CA THR A 41 -4.62 1.90 16.94
C THR A 41 -5.87 1.81 17.81
N ILE A 42 -6.99 1.36 17.24
CA ILE A 42 -8.24 1.20 18.00
C ILE A 42 -8.07 0.17 19.12
N TRP A 43 -7.47 -0.98 18.83
CA TRP A 43 -7.17 -1.99 19.84
C TRP A 43 -6.27 -1.43 20.96
N ALA A 44 -5.22 -0.68 20.63
CA ALA A 44 -4.32 -0.11 21.62
C ALA A 44 -5.03 0.94 22.47
N LEU A 45 -5.85 1.80 21.87
CA LEU A 45 -6.69 2.76 22.61
C LEU A 45 -7.63 2.05 23.58
N GLN A 46 -8.22 0.92 23.17
CA GLN A 46 -9.05 0.10 24.05
C GLN A 46 -8.23 -0.49 25.21
N VAL A 47 -7.08 -1.09 24.94
CA VAL A 47 -6.23 -1.73 25.96
C VAL A 47 -5.66 -0.72 26.96
N PHE A 48 -5.23 0.46 26.52
CA PHE A 48 -4.48 1.40 27.36
C PHE A 48 -5.30 2.54 27.95
N ILE A 49 -6.42 2.95 27.31
CA ILE A 49 -7.17 4.15 27.71
C ILE A 49 -8.62 3.83 28.07
N PHE A 50 -9.34 3.11 27.20
CA PHE A 50 -10.81 3.00 27.30
C PHE A 50 -11.32 1.72 27.97
N GLY A 51 -10.43 0.75 28.26
CA GLY A 51 -10.80 -0.55 28.83
C GLY A 51 -11.26 -1.56 27.76
N PRO A 52 -11.33 -2.87 28.10
CA PRO A 52 -11.56 -3.94 27.14
C PRO A 52 -12.84 -3.75 26.31
N PRO A 53 -12.81 -3.99 24.99
CA PRO A 53 -14.01 -3.93 24.17
C PRO A 53 -14.92 -5.12 24.49
N GLY A 54 -16.13 -4.89 25.02
CA GLY A 54 -17.14 -5.95 25.15
C GLY A 54 -18.05 -5.98 26.38
N HIS A 55 -18.08 -4.98 27.26
CA HIS A 55 -19.15 -4.87 28.26
C HIS A 55 -19.91 -3.54 28.09
N GLY A 56 -21.09 -3.66 27.47
CA GLY A 56 -22.01 -2.58 27.08
C GLY A 56 -22.87 -3.03 25.91
#